data_AF-A0A3D0NQE7-F1
#
_entry.id   AF-A0A3D0NQE7-F1
#
_cell.length_a   1.000
_cell.length_b   1.000
_cell.length_c   1.000
_cell.angle_alpha   90.00
_cell.angle_beta   90.00
_cell.angle_gamma   90.00
#
_symmetry.space_group_name_H-M   'P 1'
#
loop_
_entity.id
_entity.type
_entity.pdbx_description
1 polymer ?
#
loop_
_entity_poly.entity_id
_entity_poly.type
_entity_poly.pdbx_seq_one_letter_code
_entity_poly.pdbx_strand_id
1 'polypeptide(L)'
;MAYRKRNASEMEGANGSLPAGLYVVGKIANRPRRYITTSSNPNTEIVTYTIIDDHERRYFIDDFAPLSYYEVSSPVTLSVYVKPFVKRNGDASYTLCIQKNYHPITKGEAF
;
A
#
# COMPACT_ATOMS: atom_id res chain seq x y z
N MET A 1 -17.37 -27.31 -0.79
CA MET A 1 -16.29 -26.33 -1.04
C MET A 1 -15.91 -25.73 0.29
N ALA A 2 -14.68 -25.96 0.74
CA ALA A 2 -14.23 -25.60 2.08
C ALA A 2 -13.92 -24.09 2.17
N TYR A 3 -14.65 -23.40 3.03
CA TYR A 3 -14.48 -21.99 3.35
C TYR A 3 -13.33 -21.84 4.35
N ARG A 4 -12.15 -21.37 3.91
CA ARG A 4 -11.07 -21.00 4.84
C ARG A 4 -11.27 -19.55 5.28
N LYS A 5 -12.15 -19.40 6.27
CA LYS A 5 -12.27 -18.20 7.11
C LYS A 5 -10.89 -17.97 7.73
N ARG A 6 -10.18 -16.91 7.35
CA ARG A 6 -9.05 -16.44 8.16
C ARG A 6 -9.66 -15.86 9.42
N ASN A 7 -9.66 -16.68 10.47
CA ASN A 7 -10.16 -16.31 11.77
C ASN A 7 -9.32 -15.14 12.29
N ALA A 8 -9.97 -14.19 12.95
CA ALA A 8 -9.32 -13.10 13.69
C ALA A 8 -8.31 -13.60 14.75
N SER A 9 -8.27 -14.91 15.02
CA SER A 9 -7.31 -15.58 15.90
C SER A 9 -5.91 -15.79 15.28
N GLU A 10 -5.69 -15.54 13.98
CA GLU A 10 -4.31 -15.51 13.42
C GLU A 10 -3.58 -14.17 13.71
N MET A 11 -4.23 -13.22 14.41
CA MET A 11 -3.59 -12.03 14.96
C MET A 11 -2.96 -12.25 16.35
N GLU A 12 -3.13 -13.42 16.96
CA GLU A 12 -2.50 -13.77 18.25
C GLU A 12 -1.29 -14.67 18.01
N GLY A 13 -0.25 -14.11 17.38
CA GLY A 13 0.92 -14.89 16.98
C GLY A 13 2.15 -14.07 16.61
N ALA A 14 2.22 -12.83 17.06
CA ALA A 14 3.46 -12.08 17.12
C ALA A 14 3.26 -11.00 18.18
N ASN A 15 4.23 -10.79 19.07
CA ASN A 15 4.47 -9.46 19.63
C ASN A 15 4.90 -8.50 18.50
N GLY A 16 4.05 -8.36 17.48
CA GLY A 16 4.26 -7.50 16.34
C GLY A 16 3.71 -6.16 16.72
N SER A 17 4.52 -5.36 17.42
CA SER A 17 4.31 -3.92 17.42
C SER A 17 3.98 -3.51 15.99
N LEU A 18 2.81 -2.90 15.77
CA LEU A 18 2.52 -2.27 14.49
C LEU A 18 3.74 -1.40 14.17
N PRO A 19 4.42 -1.61 13.03
CA PRO A 19 5.61 -0.82 12.74
C PRO A 19 5.25 0.66 12.85
N ALA A 20 6.01 1.44 13.63
CA ALA A 20 5.74 2.86 13.74
C ALA A 20 5.78 3.50 12.34
N GLY A 21 4.77 4.28 11.98
CA GLY A 21 4.67 4.79 10.61
C GLY A 21 3.34 5.44 10.29
N LEU A 22 3.18 5.84 9.03
CA LEU A 22 1.96 6.42 8.50
C LEU A 22 1.01 5.30 8.05
N TYR A 23 -0.24 5.37 8.50
CA TYR A 23 -1.28 4.42 8.16
C TYR A 23 -2.45 5.11 7.49
N VAL A 24 -3.05 4.44 6.51
CA VAL A 24 -4.36 4.80 5.96
C VAL A 24 -5.36 3.71 6.29
N VAL A 25 -6.47 4.11 6.88
CA VAL A 25 -7.56 3.23 7.31
C VAL A 25 -8.85 3.62 6.59
N GLY A 26 -9.59 2.64 6.11
CA GLY A 26 -10.87 2.86 5.44
C GLY A 26 -11.31 1.65 4.62
N LYS A 27 -12.16 1.87 3.62
CA LYS A 27 -12.64 0.84 2.70
C LYS A 27 -12.09 1.06 1.29
N ILE A 28 -11.74 -0.02 0.61
CA ILE A 28 -11.33 0.02 -0.80
C ILE A 28 -12.55 0.37 -1.67
N ALA A 29 -12.56 1.54 -2.30
CA ALA A 29 -13.62 1.95 -3.21
C ALA A 29 -13.36 1.52 -4.66
N ASN A 30 -12.09 1.53 -5.09
CA ASN A 30 -11.69 1.12 -6.44
C ASN A 30 -10.22 0.67 -6.46
N ARG A 31 -9.82 -0.06 -7.50
CA ARG A 31 -8.46 -0.57 -7.73
C ARG A 31 -8.05 -0.59 -9.22
N PRO A 32 -8.02 0.55 -9.93
CA PRO A 32 -7.50 0.58 -11.29
C PRO A 32 -6.06 0.04 -11.36
N ARG A 33 -5.79 -0.67 -12.46
CA ARG A 33 -4.50 -1.31 -12.74
C ARG A 33 -3.86 -0.61 -13.94
N ARG A 34 -2.55 -0.35 -13.87
CA ARG A 34 -1.75 0.14 -15.00
C ARG A 34 -0.43 -0.60 -15.07
N TYR A 35 0.14 -0.72 -16.25
CA TYR A 35 1.48 -1.27 -16.45
C TYR A 35 2.44 -0.15 -16.82
N ILE A 36 3.61 -0.16 -16.19
CA ILE A 36 4.70 0.75 -16.55
C ILE A 36 5.95 -0.04 -16.91
N THR A 37 6.69 0.51 -17.86
CA THR A 37 8.04 0.04 -18.18
C THR A 37 9.00 0.72 -17.22
N THR A 38 9.72 -0.07 -16.44
CA THR A 38 10.83 0.39 -15.59
C THR A 38 12.14 -0.09 -16.20
N SER A 39 13.25 0.55 -15.83
CA SER A 39 14.60 0.13 -16.25
C SER A 39 14.94 -1.31 -15.85
N SER A 40 14.37 -1.80 -14.74
CA SER A 40 14.59 -3.15 -14.21
C SER A 40 13.57 -4.18 -14.71
N ASN A 41 12.36 -3.76 -15.08
CA ASN A 41 11.30 -4.66 -15.53
C ASN A 41 10.35 -3.94 -16.52
N PRO A 42 10.24 -4.43 -17.77
CA PRO A 42 9.47 -3.76 -18.81
C PRO A 42 7.95 -3.77 -18.58
N ASN A 43 7.43 -4.60 -17.68
CA ASN A 43 6.00 -4.72 -17.38
C ASN A 43 5.73 -4.77 -15.87
N THR A 44 6.09 -3.70 -15.16
CA THR A 44 5.74 -3.57 -13.74
C THR A 44 4.27 -3.15 -13.62
N GLU A 45 3.46 -4.01 -13.02
CA GLU A 45 2.09 -3.68 -12.66
C GLU A 45 2.06 -2.67 -11.52
N ILE A 46 1.19 -1.68 -11.60
CA ILE A 46 0.83 -0.80 -10.49
C ILE A 46 -0.67 -0.84 -10.30
N VAL A 47 -1.09 -1.08 -9.06
CA VAL A 47 -2.50 -0.98 -8.66
C VAL A 47 -2.65 0.23 -7.76
N THR A 48 -3.54 1.15 -8.14
CA THR A 48 -3.86 2.30 -7.29
C THR A 48 -5.14 2.00 -6.54
N TYR A 49 -5.07 1.85 -5.23
CA TYR A 49 -6.23 1.70 -4.37
C TYR A 49 -6.80 3.08 -4.02
N THR A 50 -8.09 3.29 -4.30
CA THR A 50 -8.84 4.40 -3.71
C THR A 50 -9.40 3.94 -2.38
N ILE A 51 -8.98 4.55 -1.28
CA ILE A 51 -9.52 4.30 0.06
C ILE A 51 -10.44 5.45 0.45
N ILE A 52 -11.62 5.11 0.95
CA ILE A 52 -12.55 6.06 1.56
C ILE A 52 -12.60 5.78 3.06
N ASP A 53 -12.30 6.79 3.87
CA ASP A 53 -12.44 6.69 5.33
C ASP A 53 -13.86 7.01 5.81
N ASP A 54 -14.08 6.92 7.12
CA ASP A 54 -15.40 7.15 7.73
C ASP A 54 -15.87 8.62 7.65
N HIS A 55 -15.01 9.53 7.19
CA HIS A 55 -15.32 10.94 6.95
C HIS A 55 -15.41 11.26 5.44
N GLU A 56 -15.60 10.24 4.60
CA GLU A 56 -15.69 10.34 3.14
C GLU A 56 -14.43 10.92 2.46
N ARG A 57 -13.30 11.01 3.17
CA ARG A 57 -12.03 11.47 2.59
C ARG A 57 -11.44 10.37 1.72
N ARG A 58 -10.90 10.78 0.57
CA ARG A 58 -10.35 9.88 -0.44
C ARG A 58 -8.83 9.90 -0.41
N TYR A 59 -8.23 8.72 -0.35
CA TYR A 59 -6.79 8.52 -0.45
C TYR A 59 -6.48 7.65 -1.67
N PHE A 60 -5.45 8.01 -2.42
CA PHE A 60 -4.95 7.23 -3.56
C PHE A 60 -3.60 6.63 -3.19
N ILE A 61 -3.52 5.30 -3.19
CA ILE A 61 -2.33 4.58 -2.72
C ILE A 61 -1.88 3.62 -3.80
N ASP A 62 -0.65 3.78 -4.26
CA ASP A 62 -0.04 2.91 -5.26
C ASP A 62 0.60 1.65 -4.63
N ASP A 63 0.35 0.50 -5.23
CA ASP A 63 1.02 -0.77 -4.95
C ASP A 63 1.78 -1.23 -6.19
N PHE A 64 3.12 -1.28 -6.09
CA PHE A 64 4.02 -1.60 -7.19
C PHE A 64 4.33 -3.10 -7.22
N ALA A 65 3.92 -3.80 -8.26
CA ALA A 65 4.00 -5.25 -8.42
C ALA A 65 3.33 -6.02 -7.26
N PRO A 66 2.01 -5.85 -7.04
CA PRO A 66 1.29 -6.59 -6.01
C PRO A 66 1.38 -8.10 -6.24
N LEU A 67 1.55 -8.87 -5.16
CA LEU A 67 1.45 -10.33 -5.19
C LEU A 67 -0.01 -10.80 -5.10
N SER A 68 -0.88 -9.96 -4.53
CA SER A 68 -2.30 -10.18 -4.37
C SER A 68 -3.02 -8.83 -4.30
N TYR A 69 -4.35 -8.85 -4.41
CA TYR A 69 -5.15 -7.63 -4.44
C TYR A 69 -6.08 -7.54 -3.24
N TYR A 70 -6.21 -6.34 -2.68
CA TYR A 70 -7.30 -6.06 -1.73
C TYR A 70 -8.65 -6.06 -2.46
N GLU A 71 -9.68 -6.61 -1.82
CA GLU A 71 -11.03 -6.67 -2.39
C GLU A 71 -11.72 -5.32 -2.34
N VAL A 72 -12.53 -5.01 -3.37
CA VAL A 72 -13.37 -3.81 -3.36
C VAL A 72 -14.42 -3.95 -2.26
N SER A 73 -14.74 -2.83 -1.61
CA SER A 73 -15.62 -2.70 -0.44
C SER A 73 -15.09 -3.34 0.85
N SER A 74 -13.90 -3.96 0.82
CA SER A 74 -13.28 -4.51 2.03
C SER A 74 -12.65 -3.40 2.90
N PRO A 75 -12.77 -3.50 4.24
CA PRO A 75 -12.04 -2.63 5.16
C PRO A 75 -10.55 -3.00 5.18
N VAL A 76 -9.69 -2.00 5.25
CA VAL A 76 -8.23 -2.16 5.25
C VAL A 76 -7.55 -1.20 6.21
N THR A 77 -6.37 -1.60 6.68
CA THR A 77 -5.39 -0.74 7.35
C THR A 77 -4.07 -0.94 6.63
N LEU A 78 -3.64 0.07 5.87
CA LEU A 78 -2.43 -0.02 5.05
C LEU A 78 -1.31 0.83 5.64
N SER A 79 -0.15 0.23 5.85
CA SER A 79 1.09 0.95 6.10
C SER A 79 1.56 1.58 4.79
N VAL A 80 1.80 2.89 4.81
CA VAL A 80 2.22 3.64 3.62
C VAL A 80 3.47 4.46 3.87
N TYR A 81 4.19 4.74 2.80
CA TYR A 81 5.23 5.76 2.77
C TYR A 81 4.91 6.84 1.75
N VAL A 82 5.47 8.03 1.96
CA VAL A 82 5.32 9.18 1.06
C VAL A 82 6.47 9.16 0.06
N LYS A 83 6.15 9.09 -1.23
CA LYS A 83 7.13 9.22 -2.31
C LYS A 83 7.01 10.60 -2.94
N PRO A 84 7.94 11.53 -2.66
CA PRO A 84 7.96 12.83 -3.31
C PRO A 84 8.35 12.69 -4.79
N PHE A 85 7.82 13.56 -5.64
CA PHE A 85 8.21 13.68 -7.04
C PHE A 85 8.00 15.12 -7.53
N VAL A 86 8.66 15.47 -8.63
CA VAL A 86 8.47 16.75 -9.32
C VAL A 86 7.59 16.53 -10.53
N LYS A 87 6.52 17.30 -10.64
CA LYS A 87 5.62 17.30 -11.81
C LYS A 87 6.33 17.87 -13.03
N ARG A 88 5.79 17.62 -14.23
CA ARG A 88 6.34 18.17 -15.48
C ARG A 88 6.38 19.70 -15.51
N ASN A 89 5.50 20.37 -14.77
CA ASN A 89 5.48 21.83 -14.64
C ASN A 89 6.47 22.38 -13.59
N GLY A 90 7.27 21.52 -12.95
CA GLY A 90 8.26 21.92 -11.94
C GLY A 90 7.76 21.91 -10.50
N ASP A 91 6.45 21.73 -10.27
CA ASP A 91 5.90 21.72 -8.91
C ASP A 91 6.28 20.46 -8.14
N ALA A 92 6.62 20.63 -6.86
CA ALA A 92 6.76 19.52 -5.93
C ALA A 92 5.39 18.88 -5.64
N SER A 93 5.37 17.56 -5.59
CA SER A 93 4.18 16.75 -5.30
C SER A 93 4.59 15.47 -4.58
N TYR A 94 3.62 14.69 -4.14
CA TYR A 94 3.85 13.38 -3.56
C TYR A 94 2.81 12.37 -4.01
N THR A 95 3.14 11.09 -3.88
CA THR A 95 2.20 9.97 -3.93
C THR A 95 2.35 9.11 -2.67
N LEU A 96 1.27 8.43 -2.28
CA LEU A 96 1.31 7.44 -1.20
C LEU A 96 1.52 6.06 -1.82
N CYS A 97 2.38 5.26 -1.20
CA CYS A 97 2.70 3.93 -1.69
C CYS A 97 2.61 2.91 -0.56
N ILE A 98 2.14 1.70 -0.86
CA ILE A 98 2.13 0.60 0.11
C ILE A 98 3.56 0.25 0.50
N GLN A 99 3.82 0.21 1.80
CA GLN A 99 5.08 -0.27 2.34
C GLN A 99 5.08 -1.80 2.32
N LYS A 100 5.86 -2.41 1.41
CA LYS A 100 6.08 -3.86 1.39
C LYS A 100 7.12 -4.21 2.42
N ASN A 101 6.90 -5.31 3.17
CA ASN A 101 7.73 -5.87 4.24
C ASN A 101 8.99 -5.05 4.53
N TYR A 102 8.91 -4.26 5.60
CA TYR A 102 10.07 -3.59 6.18
C TYR A 102 11.04 -4.70 6.61
N HIS A 103 12.14 -4.88 5.87
CA HIS A 103 13.34 -5.35 6.54
C HIS A 103 13.72 -4.21 7.49
N PRO A 104 13.74 -4.42 8.82
CA PRO A 104 14.26 -3.40 9.71
C PRO A 104 15.67 -3.08 9.22
N ILE A 105 15.86 -1.83 8.77
CA ILE A 105 17.18 -1.30 8.44
C ILE A 105 17.96 -1.40 9.75
N THR A 106 18.80 -2.41 9.88
CA THR A 106 19.88 -2.40 10.86
C THR A 106 20.68 -1.14 10.57
N LYS A 107 20.73 -0.21 11.54
CA LYS A 107 21.48 1.04 11.47
C LYS A 107 22.78 0.85 10.67
N GLY A 108 22.90 1.44 9.49
CA GLY A 108 24.14 1.35 8.72
C GLY A 108 24.04 1.60 7.22
N GLU A 109 22.89 1.37 6.58
CA GLU A 109 22.79 1.52 5.12
C GLU A 109 21.95 2.76 4.77
N ALA A 110 22.66 3.83 4.44
CA ALA A 110 22.11 5.02 3.78
C ALA A 110 22.19 4.85 2.26
N PHE A 111 21.20 5.42 1.55
CA PHE A 111 21.25 5.65 0.10
C PHE A 111 22.26 6.74 -0.25
#